data_AF-A0A7U7EMR9-F1
#
_entry.id   AF-A0A7U7EMR9-F1
#
_cell.length_a   1.000
_cell.length_b   1.000
_cell.length_c   1.000
_cell.angle_alpha   90.00
_cell.angle_beta   90.00
_cell.angle_gamma   90.00
#
_symmetry.space_group_name_H-M   'P 1'
#
loop_
_entity.id
_entity.type
_entity.pdbx_description
1 polymer ?
#
loop_
_entity_poly.entity_id
_entity_poly.type
_entity_poly.pdbx_seq_one_letter_code
_entity_poly.pdbx_strand_id
1 'polypeptide(L)'
;MPNPILARLAAVCLSSLLAATAQARMQALEDHELSDITGQAFINLTTDSHNGINYSRVNFGLDVNTQLNINKLELGNYARTGESAPADLSINNFALGTVNADDTINPFLIRNPYLELAYKNNRVVGVRIGFGEAQGFLSGDINSFTGNLAIDIYGKGSYLGDKITCGWDFLVCLPAKALVAGVWGNEDFKAQATLVNSGGDPDPVRAKMAGLADGTKLSMPGNSDFANFLLGLFTAQNCNLLGVNTCFNLSDYKTLPVGRYDVNTNQFLDTAKGVFISLQTENVNWRDPQNANNFITALAGAFMNMPRNADGSGAVTLSFQQALEGIARRDTCLGAATHGC
;
A
#
# COMPACT_ATOMS: atom_id res chain seq x y z
N MET A 1 50.81 20.75 -68.26
CA MET A 1 50.40 20.99 -66.86
C MET A 1 49.22 21.96 -66.86
N PRO A 2 47.97 21.48 -66.74
CA PRO A 2 46.82 22.32 -66.42
C PRO A 2 46.66 22.45 -64.89
N ASN A 3 46.33 23.65 -64.44
CA ASN A 3 46.40 24.09 -63.05
C ASN A 3 45.27 23.47 -62.19
N PRO A 4 45.55 22.75 -61.07
CA PRO A 4 44.55 22.00 -60.30
C PRO A 4 43.52 22.88 -59.54
N ILE A 5 43.70 24.21 -59.57
CA ILE A 5 42.85 25.18 -58.88
C ILE A 5 41.55 25.45 -59.68
N LEU A 6 41.61 25.41 -61.01
CA LEU A 6 40.43 25.61 -61.88
C LEU A 6 39.46 24.41 -61.86
N ALA A 7 39.97 23.19 -61.68
CA ALA A 7 39.14 21.99 -61.54
C ALA A 7 38.38 21.95 -60.20
N ARG A 8 38.93 22.55 -59.13
CA ARG A 8 38.29 22.58 -57.80
C ARG A 8 37.20 23.65 -57.67
N LEU A 9 37.30 24.77 -58.40
CA LEU A 9 36.22 25.77 -58.46
C LEU A 9 35.00 25.29 -59.27
N ALA A 10 35.22 24.50 -60.34
CA ALA A 10 34.12 23.92 -61.10
C ALA A 10 33.36 22.83 -60.31
N ALA A 11 34.06 22.08 -59.44
CA ALA A 11 33.46 21.04 -58.61
C ALA A 11 32.58 21.61 -57.47
N VAL A 12 32.94 22.76 -56.89
CA VAL A 12 32.17 23.40 -55.81
C VAL A 12 30.89 24.07 -56.31
N CYS A 13 30.88 24.61 -57.54
CA CYS A 13 29.69 25.20 -58.16
C CYS A 13 28.69 24.17 -58.71
N LEU A 14 29.10 22.91 -58.96
CA LEU A 14 28.18 21.84 -59.37
C LEU A 14 27.48 21.16 -58.18
N SER A 15 28.09 21.19 -56.99
CA SER A 15 27.54 20.59 -55.76
C SER A 15 26.49 21.44 -55.04
N SER A 16 26.31 22.72 -55.41
CA SER A 16 25.28 23.60 -54.85
C SER A 16 23.94 23.56 -55.62
N LEU A 17 23.87 22.82 -56.73
CA LEU A 17 22.67 22.67 -57.57
C LEU A 17 21.86 21.39 -57.29
N LEU A 18 22.27 20.58 -56.32
CA LEU A 18 21.54 19.38 -55.85
C LEU A 18 20.93 19.56 -54.46
N ALA A 19 20.59 20.80 -54.08
CA ALA A 19 19.70 21.05 -52.96
C ALA A 19 18.30 20.52 -53.32
N ALA A 20 18.09 19.21 -53.08
CA ALA A 20 16.78 18.62 -53.06
C ALA A 20 15.94 19.43 -52.08
N THR A 21 14.93 20.11 -52.60
CA THR A 21 13.91 20.75 -51.79
C THR A 21 13.24 19.63 -50.98
N ALA A 22 13.56 19.55 -49.68
CA ALA A 22 12.78 18.77 -48.75
C ALA A 22 11.37 19.40 -48.72
N GLN A 23 10.50 18.90 -49.59
CA GLN A 23 9.08 19.21 -49.53
C GLN A 23 8.53 18.50 -48.30
N ALA A 24 8.53 19.19 -47.16
CA ALA A 24 7.68 18.83 -46.05
C ALA A 24 6.23 19.04 -46.49
N ARG A 25 5.68 18.04 -47.17
CA ARG A 25 4.27 17.97 -47.48
C ARG A 25 3.58 17.37 -46.25
N MET A 26 2.66 18.09 -45.63
CA MET A 26 1.68 17.45 -44.75
C MET A 26 0.76 16.60 -45.63
N GLN A 27 1.15 15.34 -45.81
CA GLN A 27 0.31 14.32 -46.41
C GLN A 27 -0.38 13.59 -45.25
N ALA A 28 -1.71 13.49 -45.28
CA ALA A 28 -2.43 12.65 -44.34
C ALA A 28 -1.93 11.21 -44.52
N LEU A 29 -1.56 10.56 -43.42
CA LEU A 29 -1.20 9.15 -43.43
C LEU A 29 -2.41 8.32 -43.90
N GLU A 30 -2.17 7.36 -44.78
CA GLU A 30 -3.20 6.38 -45.14
C GLU A 30 -3.28 5.26 -44.09
N ASP A 31 -4.45 4.64 -43.94
CA ASP A 31 -4.76 3.70 -42.84
C ASP A 31 -3.76 2.54 -42.68
N HIS A 32 -3.03 2.16 -43.73
CA HIS A 32 -2.02 1.10 -43.66
C HIS A 32 -0.70 1.56 -43.02
N GLU A 33 -0.36 2.84 -43.07
CA GLU A 33 0.78 3.42 -42.33
C GLU A 33 0.40 3.72 -40.87
N LEU A 34 -0.89 3.94 -40.57
CA LEU A 34 -1.42 3.95 -39.21
C LEU A 34 -1.41 2.57 -38.54
N SER A 35 -1.38 1.47 -39.32
CA SER A 35 -1.21 0.11 -38.79
C SER A 35 0.19 -0.12 -38.19
N ASP A 36 1.20 0.60 -38.68
CA ASP A 36 2.58 0.52 -38.17
C ASP A 36 2.86 1.54 -37.05
N ILE A 37 1.93 2.46 -36.78
CA ILE A 37 1.93 3.25 -35.54
C ILE A 37 1.33 2.37 -34.43
N THR A 38 2.14 1.44 -33.94
CA THR A 38 1.87 0.78 -32.66
C THR A 38 2.03 1.82 -31.56
N GLY A 39 0.91 2.37 -31.08
CA GLY A 39 0.91 3.17 -29.85
C GLY A 39 1.55 2.36 -28.72
N GLN A 40 2.61 2.88 -28.10
CA GLN A 40 3.43 2.21 -27.10
C GLN A 40 2.75 2.05 -25.73
N ALA A 41 1.46 1.75 -25.67
CA ALA A 41 0.85 1.19 -24.48
C ALA A 41 1.15 -0.32 -24.46
N PHE A 42 2.29 -0.70 -23.89
CA PHE A 42 2.70 -2.11 -23.78
C PHE A 42 1.82 -2.83 -22.75
N ILE A 43 0.63 -3.26 -23.15
CA ILE A 43 -0.19 -4.18 -22.36
C ILE A 43 0.50 -5.54 -22.40
N ASN A 44 1.07 -5.94 -21.26
CA ASN A 44 1.77 -7.20 -21.15
C ASN A 44 0.85 -8.27 -20.57
N LEU A 45 0.62 -9.34 -21.33
CA LEU A 45 -0.11 -10.53 -20.89
C LEU A 45 0.89 -11.58 -20.39
N THR A 46 0.68 -12.06 -19.17
CA THR A 46 1.43 -13.18 -18.59
C THR A 46 0.47 -14.26 -18.13
N THR A 47 0.93 -15.50 -18.15
CA THR A 47 0.16 -16.66 -17.70
C THR A 47 0.97 -17.46 -16.71
N ASP A 48 0.31 -18.02 -15.70
CA ASP A 48 0.91 -18.86 -14.66
C ASP A 48 -0.04 -20.02 -14.33
N SER A 49 0.45 -21.04 -13.64
CA SER A 49 -0.40 -22.13 -13.16
C SER A 49 0.10 -22.67 -11.83
N HIS A 50 -0.83 -23.00 -10.92
CA HIS A 50 -0.51 -23.57 -9.63
C HIS A 50 -1.69 -24.38 -9.09
N ASN A 51 -1.43 -25.61 -8.62
CA ASN A 51 -2.42 -26.51 -8.01
C ASN A 51 -3.73 -26.66 -8.81
N GLY A 52 -3.63 -26.77 -10.13
CA GLY A 52 -4.79 -26.93 -11.03
C GLY A 52 -5.60 -25.65 -11.27
N ILE A 53 -5.11 -24.50 -10.84
CA ILE A 53 -5.63 -23.17 -11.19
C ILE A 53 -4.66 -22.53 -12.19
N ASN A 54 -5.20 -22.01 -13.29
CA ASN A 54 -4.46 -21.22 -14.28
C ASN A 54 -4.73 -19.74 -14.05
N TYR A 55 -3.73 -18.91 -14.27
CA TYR A 55 -3.78 -17.47 -14.08
C TYR A 55 -3.46 -16.76 -15.38
N SER A 56 -4.18 -15.68 -15.65
CA SER A 56 -3.90 -14.75 -16.74
C SER A 56 -3.83 -13.34 -16.17
N ARG A 57 -2.68 -12.67 -16.29
CA ARG A 57 -2.46 -11.30 -15.81
C ARG A 57 -2.22 -10.36 -16.96
N VAL A 58 -2.98 -9.27 -16.96
CA VAL A 58 -2.83 -8.11 -17.84
C VAL A 58 -2.16 -6.99 -17.04
N ASN A 59 -0.90 -6.69 -17.33
CA ASN A 59 -0.19 -5.53 -16.78
C ASN A 59 -0.43 -4.32 -17.68
N PHE A 60 -0.87 -3.20 -17.12
CA PHE A 60 -1.21 -2.02 -17.92
C PHE A 60 -0.02 -1.11 -18.23
N GLY A 61 1.08 -1.21 -17.47
CA GLY A 61 2.28 -0.39 -17.66
C GLY A 61 2.03 1.11 -17.44
N LEU A 62 1.14 1.45 -16.49
CA LEU A 62 0.72 2.82 -16.21
C LEU A 62 1.25 3.31 -14.85
N ASP A 63 1.50 4.61 -14.77
CA ASP A 63 1.61 5.37 -13.53
C ASP A 63 0.37 6.27 -13.42
N VAL A 64 -0.43 6.09 -12.37
CA VAL A 64 -1.73 6.73 -12.18
C VAL A 64 -1.71 7.60 -10.93
N ASN A 65 -2.04 8.88 -11.12
CA ASN A 65 -2.35 9.81 -10.05
C ASN A 65 -3.87 9.90 -9.94
N THR A 66 -4.45 9.39 -8.86
CA THR A 66 -5.91 9.34 -8.70
C THR A 66 -6.38 10.16 -7.50
N GLN A 67 -7.48 10.86 -7.71
CA GLN A 67 -8.37 11.28 -6.64
C GLN A 67 -9.69 10.56 -6.90
N LEU A 68 -10.21 9.88 -5.90
CA LEU A 68 -11.42 9.06 -6.03
C LEU A 68 -12.20 9.11 -4.73
N ASN A 69 -13.53 9.23 -4.83
CA ASN A 69 -14.44 9.11 -3.70
C ASN A 69 -15.56 8.13 -4.03
N ILE A 70 -15.95 7.34 -3.04
CA ILE A 70 -17.00 6.34 -3.09
C ILE A 70 -17.76 6.39 -1.76
N ASN A 71 -19.07 6.62 -1.82
CA ASN A 71 -19.92 6.67 -0.62
C ASN A 71 -19.86 5.38 0.22
N LYS A 72 -19.84 4.22 -0.44
CA LYS A 72 -19.75 2.93 0.22
C LYS A 72 -19.06 1.91 -0.68
N LEU A 73 -17.89 1.43 -0.25
CA LEU A 73 -17.23 0.27 -0.82
C LEU A 73 -17.61 -0.95 0.01
N GLU A 74 -18.46 -1.82 -0.52
CA GLU A 74 -18.89 -3.05 0.14
C GLU A 74 -18.69 -4.25 -0.79
N LEU A 75 -17.82 -5.17 -0.40
CA LEU A 75 -17.47 -6.37 -1.17
C LEU A 75 -17.66 -7.62 -0.31
N GLY A 76 -18.17 -8.69 -0.91
CA GLY A 76 -18.38 -9.96 -0.22
C GLY A 76 -19.48 -9.91 0.84
N ASN A 77 -20.61 -9.27 0.55
CA ASN A 77 -21.78 -9.25 1.43
C ASN A 77 -22.55 -10.58 1.35
N TYR A 78 -22.35 -11.44 2.34
CA TYR A 78 -23.04 -12.72 2.51
C TYR A 78 -22.92 -13.22 3.95
N ALA A 79 -23.85 -14.06 4.39
CA ALA A 79 -23.79 -14.68 5.71
C ALA A 79 -22.60 -15.64 5.80
N ARG A 80 -21.78 -15.48 6.83
CA ARG A 80 -20.61 -16.34 7.10
C ARG A 80 -20.68 -16.81 8.55
N THR A 81 -20.59 -18.12 8.77
CA THR A 81 -20.65 -18.71 10.11
C THR A 81 -19.53 -18.17 10.98
N GLY A 82 -19.87 -17.75 12.21
CA GLY A 82 -18.91 -17.15 13.15
C GLY A 82 -18.73 -15.64 13.00
N GLU A 83 -19.27 -15.04 11.93
CA GLU A 83 -19.09 -13.62 11.65
C GLU A 83 -20.36 -12.80 11.86
N SER A 84 -20.21 -11.65 12.51
CA SER A 84 -21.30 -10.69 12.72
C SER A 84 -21.36 -9.60 11.66
N ALA A 85 -20.22 -9.23 11.07
CA ALA A 85 -20.19 -8.23 10.01
C ALA A 85 -20.79 -8.83 8.71
N PRO A 86 -21.60 -8.08 7.95
CA PRO A 86 -22.30 -8.62 6.78
C PRO A 86 -21.38 -8.85 5.57
N ALA A 87 -20.30 -8.07 5.47
CA ALA A 87 -19.42 -8.06 4.30
C ALA A 87 -17.95 -8.31 4.66
N ASP A 88 -17.21 -8.90 3.73
CA ASP A 88 -15.78 -9.16 3.86
C ASP A 88 -14.93 -7.87 3.88
N LEU A 89 -15.28 -6.91 3.03
CA LEU A 89 -14.71 -5.57 3.05
C LEU A 89 -15.84 -4.55 3.06
N SER A 90 -15.90 -3.71 4.09
CA SER A 90 -16.90 -2.65 4.20
C SER A 90 -16.25 -1.36 4.65
N ILE A 91 -16.19 -0.38 3.75
CA ILE A 91 -15.64 0.94 4.01
C ILE A 91 -16.65 2.00 3.54
N ASN A 92 -17.20 2.77 4.47
CA ASN A 92 -18.03 3.92 4.11
C ASN A 92 -17.14 5.13 3.85
N ASN A 93 -17.60 6.06 3.02
CA ASN A 93 -16.89 7.29 2.67
C ASN A 93 -15.45 6.98 2.19
N PHE A 94 -15.29 5.92 1.41
CA PHE A 94 -14.00 5.49 0.88
C PHE A 94 -13.46 6.54 -0.07
N ALA A 95 -12.21 6.93 0.10
CA ALA A 95 -11.57 7.88 -0.77
C ALA A 95 -10.07 7.61 -0.89
N LEU A 96 -9.52 7.97 -2.05
CA LEU A 96 -8.11 7.94 -2.34
C LEU A 96 -7.65 9.35 -2.70
N GLY A 97 -6.57 9.79 -2.06
CA GLY A 97 -6.05 11.15 -2.18
C GLY A 97 -6.73 12.11 -1.20
N THR A 98 -6.18 13.31 -1.07
CA THR A 98 -6.70 14.37 -0.21
C THR A 98 -6.71 15.70 -0.94
N VAL A 99 -7.55 16.62 -0.47
CA VAL A 99 -7.64 17.99 -0.95
C VAL A 99 -7.17 18.90 0.18
N ASN A 100 -6.29 19.85 -0.14
CA ASN A 100 -5.84 20.86 0.81
C ASN A 100 -6.87 22.00 0.91
N ALA A 101 -6.73 22.87 1.92
CA ALA A 101 -7.64 23.99 2.13
C ALA A 101 -7.64 25.03 0.98
N ASP A 102 -6.62 25.00 0.11
CA ASP A 102 -6.51 25.83 -1.10
C ASP A 102 -7.00 25.12 -2.37
N ASP A 103 -7.78 24.04 -2.23
CA ASP A 103 -8.28 23.16 -3.29
C ASP A 103 -7.19 22.44 -4.10
N THR A 104 -5.94 22.44 -3.66
CA THR A 104 -4.88 21.66 -4.30
C THR A 104 -5.01 20.17 -3.96
N ILE A 105 -4.88 19.32 -4.98
CA ILE A 105 -5.05 17.86 -4.85
C ILE A 105 -3.71 17.22 -4.52
N ASN A 106 -3.70 16.40 -3.47
CA ASN A 106 -2.65 15.43 -3.18
C ASN A 106 -3.13 14.06 -3.68
N PRO A 107 -2.70 13.61 -4.87
CA PRO A 107 -3.22 12.38 -5.45
C PRO A 107 -2.72 11.14 -4.69
N PHE A 108 -3.50 10.07 -4.77
CA PHE A 108 -3.02 8.73 -4.48
C PHE A 108 -2.30 8.18 -5.71
N LEU A 109 -1.06 7.75 -5.54
CA LEU A 109 -0.20 7.23 -6.59
C LEU A 109 -0.36 5.72 -6.69
N ILE A 110 -0.57 5.22 -7.90
CA ILE A 110 -0.63 3.80 -8.24
C ILE A 110 0.35 3.55 -9.38
N ARG A 111 1.32 2.68 -9.18
CA ARG A 111 2.27 2.28 -10.23
C ARG A 111 2.07 0.82 -10.62
N ASN A 112 2.24 0.56 -11.92
CA ASN A 112 2.13 -0.77 -12.50
C ASN A 112 0.84 -1.50 -12.09
N PRO A 113 -0.36 -0.92 -12.33
CA PRO A 113 -1.59 -1.63 -12.05
C PRO A 113 -1.72 -2.84 -12.98
N TYR A 114 -2.36 -3.89 -12.46
CA TYR A 114 -2.65 -5.11 -13.21
C TYR A 114 -4.04 -5.67 -12.86
N LEU A 115 -4.64 -6.36 -13.81
CA LEU A 115 -5.80 -7.23 -13.62
C LEU A 115 -5.35 -8.66 -13.80
N GLU A 116 -5.73 -9.55 -12.89
CA GLU A 116 -5.40 -10.97 -12.98
C GLU A 116 -6.61 -11.84 -12.69
N LEU A 117 -6.78 -12.87 -13.50
CA LEU A 117 -7.91 -13.77 -13.47
C LEU A 117 -7.40 -15.17 -13.19
N ALA A 118 -8.06 -15.86 -12.26
CA ALA A 118 -7.80 -17.24 -11.88
C ALA A 118 -8.92 -18.15 -12.40
N TYR A 119 -8.57 -19.26 -13.05
CA TYR A 119 -9.51 -20.17 -13.67
C TYR A 119 -9.19 -21.63 -13.41
N LYS A 120 -10.23 -22.45 -13.28
CA LYS A 120 -10.13 -23.90 -13.08
C LYS A 120 -11.12 -24.59 -14.01
N ASN A 121 -10.65 -25.52 -14.86
CA ASN A 121 -11.46 -26.26 -15.83
C ASN A 121 -12.42 -25.35 -16.64
N ASN A 122 -11.93 -24.22 -17.14
CA ASN A 122 -12.67 -23.20 -17.92
C ASN A 122 -13.65 -22.31 -17.13
N ARG A 123 -13.70 -22.39 -15.80
CA ARG A 123 -14.48 -21.47 -14.96
C ARG A 123 -13.58 -20.45 -14.28
N VAL A 124 -13.93 -19.16 -14.32
CA VAL A 124 -13.30 -18.14 -13.47
C VAL A 124 -13.60 -18.47 -12.01
N VAL A 125 -12.56 -18.68 -11.21
CA VAL A 125 -12.68 -18.92 -9.77
C VAL A 125 -12.25 -17.72 -8.94
N GLY A 126 -11.53 -16.77 -9.52
CA GLY A 126 -11.20 -15.50 -8.88
C GLY A 126 -10.72 -14.42 -9.85
N VAL A 127 -10.80 -13.18 -9.39
CA VAL A 127 -10.28 -11.98 -10.05
C VAL A 127 -9.56 -11.13 -9.01
N ARG A 128 -8.43 -10.54 -9.37
CA ARG A 128 -7.78 -9.50 -8.56
C ARG A 128 -7.36 -8.31 -9.40
N ILE A 129 -7.47 -7.13 -8.80
CA ILE A 129 -6.85 -5.90 -9.28
C ILE A 129 -5.75 -5.58 -8.28
N GLY A 130 -4.52 -5.45 -8.77
CA GLY A 130 -3.38 -5.17 -7.92
C GLY A 130 -2.51 -4.03 -8.44
N PHE A 131 -1.70 -3.52 -7.54
CA PHE A 131 -0.81 -2.40 -7.74
C PHE A 131 0.61 -2.88 -7.43
N GLY A 132 1.54 -2.67 -8.35
CA GLY A 132 2.95 -2.94 -8.08
C GLY A 132 3.42 -2.10 -6.89
N GLU A 133 3.08 -0.81 -6.92
CA GLU A 133 3.32 0.14 -5.83
C GLU A 133 2.10 1.04 -5.62
N ALA A 134 1.82 1.38 -4.37
CA ALA A 134 0.76 2.29 -3.96
C ALA A 134 1.27 3.27 -2.91
N GLN A 135 0.93 4.55 -3.04
CA GLN A 135 1.33 5.59 -2.09
C GLN A 135 0.29 6.70 -2.00
N GLY A 136 -0.11 7.07 -0.79
CA GLY A 136 -1.01 8.21 -0.57
C GLY A 136 -1.94 7.97 0.60
N PHE A 137 -2.93 8.85 0.74
CA PHE A 137 -3.93 8.74 1.81
C PHE A 137 -5.15 7.95 1.32
N LEU A 138 -5.50 6.89 2.07
CA LEU A 138 -6.75 6.15 1.94
C LEU A 138 -7.65 6.58 3.10
N SER A 139 -8.77 7.22 2.79
CA SER A 139 -9.74 7.68 3.80
C SER A 139 -11.00 6.84 3.78
N GLY A 140 -11.63 6.64 4.93
CA GLY A 140 -12.86 5.85 5.04
C GLY A 140 -13.17 5.39 6.46
N ASP A 141 -14.42 5.01 6.68
CA ASP A 141 -14.88 4.35 7.89
C ASP A 141 -14.85 2.84 7.68
N ILE A 142 -13.78 2.19 8.14
CA ILE A 142 -13.57 0.75 7.96
C ILE A 142 -14.42 -0.01 8.99
N ASN A 143 -15.46 -0.69 8.53
CA ASN A 143 -16.38 -1.45 9.38
C ASN A 143 -16.04 -2.95 9.44
N SER A 144 -15.44 -3.48 8.37
CA SER A 144 -14.93 -4.85 8.30
C SER A 144 -13.83 -4.95 7.26
N PHE A 145 -12.81 -5.75 7.57
CA PHE A 145 -11.68 -5.99 6.68
C PHE A 145 -11.29 -7.47 6.68
N THR A 146 -11.35 -8.13 5.52
CA THR A 146 -10.82 -9.47 5.30
C THR A 146 -9.52 -9.39 4.51
N GLY A 147 -8.45 -9.91 5.09
CA GLY A 147 -7.19 -10.17 4.41
C GLY A 147 -5.96 -9.80 5.22
N ASN A 148 -4.98 -9.20 4.57
CA ASN A 148 -3.71 -8.85 5.21
C ASN A 148 -3.60 -7.33 5.33
N LEU A 149 -3.34 -6.83 6.53
CA LEU A 149 -3.06 -5.42 6.77
C LEU A 149 -1.81 -5.31 7.66
N ALA A 150 -0.67 -5.01 7.05
CA ALA A 150 0.58 -4.82 7.76
C ALA A 150 0.77 -3.36 8.16
N ILE A 151 0.82 -3.10 9.46
CA ILE A 151 1.02 -1.78 10.03
C ILE A 151 2.34 -1.76 10.78
N ASP A 152 3.13 -0.70 10.59
CA ASP A 152 4.22 -0.36 11.48
C ASP A 152 3.83 0.83 12.34
N ILE A 153 4.10 0.74 13.64
CA ILE A 153 3.87 1.80 14.60
C ILE A 153 5.22 2.26 15.14
N TYR A 154 5.50 3.56 15.06
CA TYR A 154 6.76 4.15 15.53
C TYR A 154 6.54 5.28 16.53
N GLY A 155 7.51 5.49 17.40
CA GLY A 155 7.56 6.72 18.18
C GLY A 155 8.65 6.71 19.23
N LYS A 156 8.75 7.83 19.94
CA LYS A 156 9.75 8.03 20.97
C LYS A 156 9.41 7.31 22.27
N GLY A 157 10.45 6.82 22.95
CA GLY A 157 10.32 6.19 24.26
C GLY A 157 9.65 7.09 25.30
N SER A 158 9.92 8.39 25.26
CA SER A 158 9.30 9.38 26.14
C SER A 158 7.76 9.36 26.04
N TYR A 159 7.21 9.35 24.83
CA TYR A 159 5.76 9.27 24.62
C TYR A 159 5.17 7.96 25.14
N LEU A 160 5.83 6.83 24.87
CA LEU A 160 5.37 5.52 25.33
C LEU A 160 5.46 5.39 26.87
N GLY A 161 6.53 5.91 27.46
CA GLY A 161 6.79 5.92 28.90
C GLY A 161 5.68 6.56 29.71
N ASP A 162 5.13 7.68 29.23
CA ASP A 162 4.01 8.38 29.89
C ASP A 162 2.71 7.57 29.85
N LYS A 163 2.53 6.73 28.84
CA LYS A 163 1.33 5.89 28.67
C LYS A 163 1.41 4.57 29.44
N ILE A 164 2.61 4.09 29.76
CA ILE A 164 2.81 2.86 30.54
C ILE A 164 2.26 3.05 31.96
N THR A 165 1.29 2.23 32.34
CA THR A 165 0.65 2.28 33.68
C THR A 165 1.15 1.19 34.62
N CYS A 166 1.85 0.17 34.10
CA CYS A 166 2.42 -0.97 34.81
C CYS A 166 1.46 -1.90 35.57
N GLY A 167 0.19 -1.52 35.75
CA GLY A 167 -0.81 -2.37 36.39
C GLY A 167 -0.30 -3.01 37.68
N TRP A 168 -0.41 -4.33 37.78
CA TRP A 168 0.05 -5.12 38.92
C TRP A 168 1.49 -5.66 38.78
N ASP A 169 2.12 -5.53 37.62
CA ASP A 169 3.47 -6.07 37.33
C ASP A 169 4.57 -5.03 37.63
N PHE A 170 4.61 -4.58 38.88
CA PHE A 170 5.46 -3.44 39.26
C PHE A 170 6.96 -3.77 39.27
N LEU A 171 7.35 -5.03 39.57
CA LEU A 171 8.76 -5.42 39.71
C LEU A 171 9.52 -5.35 38.39
N VAL A 172 8.88 -5.76 37.30
CA VAL A 172 9.50 -5.77 35.97
C VAL A 172 9.13 -4.50 35.19
N CYS A 173 7.89 -4.01 35.31
CA CYS A 173 7.46 -2.86 34.55
C CYS A 173 8.03 -1.52 35.03
N LEU A 174 8.20 -1.27 36.34
CA LEU A 174 8.72 0.03 36.79
C LEU A 174 10.15 0.31 36.31
N PRO A 175 11.10 -0.65 36.39
CA PRO A 175 12.40 -0.48 35.76
C PRO A 175 12.30 -0.27 34.25
N ALA A 176 11.43 -1.04 33.56
CA ALA A 176 11.20 -0.90 32.13
C ALA A 176 10.71 0.51 31.76
N LYS A 177 9.70 1.01 32.48
CA LYS A 177 9.17 2.35 32.32
C LYS A 177 10.25 3.41 32.55
N ALA A 178 11.07 3.27 33.59
CA ALA A 178 12.16 4.21 33.86
C ALA A 178 13.20 4.23 32.73
N LEU A 179 13.50 3.07 32.14
CA LEU A 179 14.38 2.99 30.97
C LEU A 179 13.74 3.62 29.73
N VAL A 180 12.51 3.24 29.39
CA VAL A 180 11.78 3.71 28.20
C VAL A 180 11.51 5.22 28.26
N ALA A 181 11.08 5.75 29.42
CA ALA A 181 10.79 7.17 29.60
C ALA A 181 12.04 8.03 29.84
N GLY A 182 13.09 7.45 30.41
CA GLY A 182 14.32 8.15 30.79
C GLY A 182 15.45 7.91 29.81
N VAL A 183 16.25 6.87 30.05
CA VAL A 183 17.49 6.55 29.32
C VAL A 183 17.24 6.44 27.81
N TRP A 184 16.13 5.83 27.42
CA TRP A 184 15.72 5.62 26.02
C TRP A 184 14.63 6.59 25.57
N GLY A 185 14.40 7.68 26.31
CA GLY A 185 13.31 8.61 26.02
C GLY A 185 13.37 9.24 24.62
N ASN A 186 14.58 9.41 24.07
CA ASN A 186 14.82 9.98 22.73
C ASN A 186 15.00 8.93 21.63
N GLU A 187 15.01 7.65 21.99
CA GLU A 187 15.18 6.55 21.05
C GLU A 187 13.88 6.24 20.33
N ASP A 188 13.99 5.77 19.09
CA ASP A 188 12.85 5.32 18.30
C ASP A 188 12.53 3.86 18.62
N PHE A 189 11.27 3.63 18.96
CA PHE A 189 10.69 2.31 19.13
C PHE A 189 9.78 1.99 17.95
N LYS A 190 9.75 0.71 17.59
CA LYS A 190 8.92 0.14 16.53
C LYS A 190 8.14 -1.04 17.06
N ALA A 191 6.85 -1.08 16.77
CA ALA A 191 5.98 -2.24 16.94
C ALA A 191 5.30 -2.60 15.62
N GLN A 192 4.97 -3.88 15.45
CA GLN A 192 4.34 -4.41 14.25
C GLN A 192 2.90 -4.78 14.55
N ALA A 193 1.95 -4.13 13.90
CA ALA A 193 0.53 -4.39 14.05
C ALA A 193 -0.06 -5.13 12.83
N THR A 194 -1.14 -5.86 13.08
CA THR A 194 -1.93 -6.62 12.11
C THR A 194 -3.40 -6.59 12.52
N LEU A 195 -4.28 -7.17 11.71
CA LEU A 195 -5.67 -7.41 12.09
C LEU A 195 -5.73 -8.40 13.26
N VAL A 196 -6.49 -8.04 14.30
CA VAL A 196 -6.63 -8.81 15.53
C VAL A 196 -8.07 -8.77 16.03
N ASN A 197 -8.44 -9.76 16.84
CA ASN A 197 -9.71 -9.73 17.57
C ASN A 197 -9.55 -8.97 18.91
N SER A 198 -10.62 -8.92 19.70
CA SER A 198 -10.62 -8.27 21.02
C SER A 198 -9.75 -8.97 22.07
N GLY A 199 -9.27 -10.17 21.79
CA GLY A 199 -8.37 -10.95 22.64
C GLY A 199 -6.91 -10.92 22.19
N GLY A 200 -6.56 -10.15 21.14
CA GLY A 200 -5.18 -10.05 20.65
C GLY A 200 -4.75 -11.17 19.70
N ASP A 201 -5.62 -12.12 19.38
CA ASP A 201 -5.32 -13.15 18.37
C ASP A 201 -5.45 -12.57 16.96
N PRO A 202 -4.63 -13.00 16.00
CA PRO A 202 -4.77 -12.63 14.59
C PRO A 202 -6.17 -12.93 14.05
N ASP A 203 -6.79 -11.94 13.43
CA ASP A 203 -8.14 -12.03 12.88
C ASP A 203 -8.14 -11.60 11.41
N PRO A 204 -7.90 -12.50 10.44
CA PRO A 204 -7.82 -12.14 9.04
C PRO A 204 -9.19 -12.07 8.34
N VAL A 205 -10.30 -12.32 9.03
CA VAL A 205 -11.64 -12.43 8.43
C VAL A 205 -12.58 -11.42 9.05
N ARG A 206 -13.06 -10.46 8.25
CA ARG A 206 -14.04 -9.44 8.70
C ARG A 206 -13.63 -8.71 9.98
N ALA A 207 -12.33 -8.54 10.15
CA ALA A 207 -11.74 -7.90 11.32
C ALA A 207 -12.32 -6.50 11.52
N LYS A 208 -12.59 -6.17 12.77
CA LYS A 208 -13.02 -4.82 13.19
C LYS A 208 -11.91 -4.05 13.90
N MET A 209 -10.83 -4.74 14.26
CA MET A 209 -9.72 -4.17 15.01
C MET A 209 -8.39 -4.48 14.33
N ALA A 210 -7.42 -3.60 14.56
CA ALA A 210 -6.02 -3.83 14.26
C ALA A 210 -5.18 -3.47 15.49
N GLY A 211 -4.05 -4.14 15.64
CA GLY A 211 -3.27 -4.04 16.87
C GLY A 211 -2.06 -4.96 16.88
N LEU A 212 -1.40 -5.00 18.03
CA LEU A 212 -0.30 -5.92 18.27
C LEU A 212 -0.88 -7.31 18.56
N ALA A 213 -0.58 -8.28 17.71
CA ALA A 213 -0.97 -9.66 17.97
C ALA A 213 -0.22 -10.22 19.18
N ASP A 214 -0.81 -11.19 19.86
CA ASP A 214 -0.21 -11.80 21.04
C ASP A 214 1.20 -12.37 20.75
N GLY A 215 2.14 -12.06 21.64
CA GLY A 215 3.56 -12.38 21.49
C GLY A 215 4.38 -11.34 20.71
N THR A 216 3.75 -10.30 20.15
CA THR A 216 4.47 -9.22 19.46
C THR A 216 5.36 -8.45 20.42
N LYS A 217 6.62 -8.26 20.03
CA LYS A 217 7.64 -7.55 20.82
C LYS A 217 7.82 -6.12 20.34
N LEU A 218 8.17 -5.25 21.28
CA LEU A 218 8.68 -3.92 20.95
C LEU A 218 10.16 -4.02 20.53
N SER A 219 10.55 -3.23 19.53
CA SER A 219 11.93 -3.19 19.04
C SER A 219 12.47 -1.76 19.00
N MET A 220 13.78 -1.61 19.15
CA MET A 220 14.52 -0.36 18.96
C MET A 220 15.44 -0.54 17.76
N PRO A 221 15.07 -0.04 16.57
CA PRO A 221 15.86 -0.26 15.35
C PRO A 221 17.28 0.32 15.40
N GLY A 222 17.52 1.36 16.20
CA GLY A 222 18.81 2.07 16.27
C GLY A 222 19.75 1.63 17.40
N ASN A 223 19.40 0.62 18.21
CA ASN A 223 20.13 0.28 19.43
C ASN A 223 20.77 -1.11 19.41
N SER A 224 21.67 -1.36 20.37
CA SER A 224 22.37 -2.65 20.52
C SER A 224 21.42 -3.83 20.75
N ASP A 225 21.85 -5.03 20.35
CA ASP A 225 21.13 -6.29 20.54
C ASP A 225 20.73 -6.55 22.00
N PHE A 226 21.49 -6.01 22.96
CA PHE A 226 21.17 -6.10 24.38
C PHE A 226 19.92 -5.29 24.77
N ALA A 227 19.74 -4.09 24.21
CA ALA A 227 18.52 -3.30 24.43
C ALA A 227 17.30 -4.01 23.84
N ASN A 228 17.43 -4.56 22.63
CA ASN A 228 16.38 -5.37 22.01
C ASN A 228 16.10 -6.69 22.77
N PHE A 229 17.11 -7.31 23.39
CA PHE A 229 16.92 -8.45 24.28
C PHE A 229 16.08 -8.08 25.51
N LEU A 230 16.37 -6.95 26.16
CA LEU A 230 15.59 -6.46 27.29
C LEU A 230 14.15 -6.12 26.90
N LEU A 231 13.95 -5.51 25.72
CA LEU A 231 12.61 -5.26 25.19
C LEU A 231 11.86 -6.52 24.79
N GLY A 232 12.60 -7.58 24.42
CA GLY A 232 12.02 -8.88 24.10
C GLY A 232 11.34 -9.56 25.29
N LEU A 233 11.50 -9.04 26.51
CA LEU A 233 10.73 -9.41 27.71
C LEU A 233 9.33 -8.77 27.72
N PHE A 234 9.09 -7.72 26.93
CA PHE A 234 7.81 -7.02 26.84
C PHE A 234 7.08 -7.46 25.57
N THR A 235 6.15 -8.39 25.74
CA THR A 235 5.30 -8.89 24.66
C THR A 235 3.87 -8.42 24.87
N ALA A 236 3.20 -8.04 23.78
CA ALA A 236 1.77 -7.82 23.79
C ALA A 236 1.06 -9.13 24.14
N GLN A 237 0.09 -9.08 25.05
CA GLN A 237 -0.77 -10.20 25.41
C GLN A 237 -2.17 -9.69 25.73
N ASN A 238 -3.20 -10.35 25.18
CA ASN A 238 -4.59 -10.00 25.39
C ASN A 238 -4.86 -8.50 25.20
N CYS A 239 -4.42 -7.95 24.08
CA CYS A 239 -4.51 -6.53 23.76
C CYS A 239 -3.83 -5.59 24.77
N ASN A 240 -2.87 -6.07 25.56
CA ASN A 240 -2.13 -5.27 26.53
C ASN A 240 -0.62 -5.36 26.34
N LEU A 241 0.07 -4.21 26.44
CA LEU A 241 1.52 -4.14 26.56
C LEU A 241 1.85 -3.13 27.65
N LEU A 242 2.40 -3.61 28.79
CA LEU A 242 2.82 -2.75 29.91
C LEU A 242 1.69 -1.84 30.45
N GLY A 243 0.44 -2.31 30.41
CA GLY A 243 -0.72 -1.54 30.83
C GLY A 243 -1.27 -0.57 29.78
N VAL A 244 -0.72 -0.59 28.55
CA VAL A 244 -1.21 0.17 27.39
C VAL A 244 -2.11 -0.74 26.55
N ASN A 245 -3.27 -0.23 26.13
CA ASN A 245 -4.13 -0.93 25.17
C ASN A 245 -3.43 -1.01 23.80
N THR A 246 -3.47 -2.17 23.15
CA THR A 246 -2.75 -2.43 21.88
C THR A 246 -3.63 -2.95 20.75
N CYS A 247 -4.94 -3.09 20.98
CA CYS A 247 -5.92 -3.39 19.95
C CYS A 247 -6.88 -2.21 19.80
N PHE A 248 -7.04 -1.73 18.58
CA PHE A 248 -7.78 -0.51 18.28
C PHE A 248 -8.81 -0.76 17.20
N ASN A 249 -9.96 -0.09 17.27
CA ASN A 249 -10.99 -0.27 16.25
C ASN A 249 -10.53 0.35 14.94
N LEU A 250 -10.72 -0.37 13.83
CA LEU A 250 -10.43 0.13 12.49
C LEU A 250 -11.26 1.39 12.17
N SER A 251 -12.43 1.53 12.77
CA SER A 251 -13.29 2.72 12.64
C SER A 251 -12.66 4.00 13.19
N ASP A 252 -11.64 3.91 14.05
CA ASP A 252 -11.01 5.09 14.67
C ASP A 252 -9.94 5.70 13.77
N TYR A 253 -9.57 5.01 12.68
CA TYR A 253 -8.57 5.44 11.71
C TYR A 253 -9.23 5.87 10.40
N LYS A 254 -9.66 7.14 10.36
CA LYS A 254 -10.43 7.67 9.24
C LYS A 254 -9.60 7.97 7.99
N THR A 255 -8.29 8.12 8.15
CA THR A 255 -7.34 8.32 7.05
C THR A 255 -6.06 7.53 7.34
N LEU A 256 -5.77 6.55 6.50
CA LEU A 256 -4.58 5.71 6.57
C LEU A 256 -3.54 6.18 5.53
N PRO A 257 -2.30 6.48 5.95
CA PRO A 257 -1.21 6.67 5.01
C PRO A 257 -0.75 5.31 4.47
N VAL A 258 -1.02 5.05 3.19
CA VAL A 258 -0.52 3.88 2.47
C VAL A 258 0.88 4.18 1.94
N GLY A 259 1.86 3.38 2.33
CA GLY A 259 3.29 3.66 2.19
C GLY A 259 3.93 4.15 3.48
N ARG A 260 5.23 4.43 3.43
CA ARG A 260 6.00 4.90 4.59
C ARG A 260 5.89 6.42 4.71
N TYR A 261 4.94 6.90 5.50
CA TYR A 261 4.75 8.33 5.74
C TYR A 261 5.52 8.80 6.98
N ASP A 262 6.28 9.89 6.84
CA ASP A 262 6.93 10.58 7.95
C ASP A 262 6.13 11.82 8.34
N VAL A 263 5.60 11.77 9.56
CA VAL A 263 4.77 12.85 10.13
C VAL A 263 5.56 14.12 10.45
N ASN A 264 6.89 14.03 10.61
CA ASN A 264 7.71 15.21 10.93
C ASN A 264 7.98 16.05 9.69
N THR A 265 8.26 15.39 8.57
CA THR A 265 8.53 16.03 7.28
C THR A 265 7.27 16.19 6.43
N ASN A 266 6.16 15.54 6.82
CA ASN A 266 4.91 15.45 6.06
C ASN A 266 5.09 14.86 4.66
N GLN A 267 6.01 13.90 4.50
CA GLN A 267 6.35 13.29 3.21
C GLN A 267 6.27 11.77 3.25
N PHE A 268 5.99 11.17 2.09
CA PHE A 268 6.16 9.73 1.90
C PHE A 268 7.61 9.44 1.53
N LEU A 269 8.22 8.52 2.26
CA LEU A 269 9.61 8.08 2.09
C LEU A 269 9.71 6.82 1.23
N ASP A 270 8.66 6.00 1.18
CA ASP A 270 8.59 4.78 0.36
C ASP A 270 7.11 4.39 0.08
N THR A 271 6.92 3.53 -0.90
CA THR A 271 5.63 3.01 -1.36
C THR A 271 5.27 1.68 -0.70
N ALA A 272 3.97 1.38 -0.60
CA ALA A 272 3.50 0.04 -0.25
C ALA A 272 3.49 -0.85 -1.49
N LYS A 273 4.08 -2.05 -1.41
CA LYS A 273 4.27 -2.95 -2.54
C LYS A 273 3.37 -4.18 -2.44
N GLY A 274 2.92 -4.69 -3.58
CA GLY A 274 2.09 -5.91 -3.62
C GLY A 274 0.66 -5.73 -3.07
N VAL A 275 0.14 -4.50 -3.09
CA VAL A 275 -1.24 -4.20 -2.70
C VAL A 275 -2.21 -4.75 -3.75
N PHE A 276 -3.27 -5.45 -3.33
CA PHE A 276 -4.34 -5.85 -4.26
C PHE A 276 -5.68 -6.06 -3.56
N ILE A 277 -6.76 -6.00 -4.34
CA ILE A 277 -8.10 -6.42 -3.93
C ILE A 277 -8.51 -7.57 -4.84
N SER A 278 -9.05 -8.64 -4.26
CA SER A 278 -9.50 -9.81 -5.01
C SER A 278 -10.89 -10.29 -4.59
N LEU A 279 -11.60 -10.89 -5.54
CA LEU A 279 -12.85 -11.61 -5.30
C LEU A 279 -12.70 -13.02 -5.85
N GLN A 280 -13.05 -14.02 -5.04
CA GLN A 280 -12.92 -15.42 -5.42
C GLN A 280 -14.06 -16.27 -4.84
N THR A 281 -14.44 -17.30 -5.59
CA THR A 281 -15.52 -18.25 -5.23
C THR A 281 -15.04 -19.41 -4.38
N GLU A 282 -13.73 -19.67 -4.37
CA GLU A 282 -13.05 -20.65 -3.54
C GLU A 282 -11.74 -20.02 -3.04
N ASN A 283 -11.03 -20.69 -2.13
CA ASN A 283 -9.71 -20.20 -1.71
C ASN A 283 -8.74 -20.25 -2.90
N VAL A 284 -8.06 -19.13 -3.17
CA VAL A 284 -7.12 -18.99 -4.30
C VAL A 284 -5.74 -18.61 -3.76
N ASN A 285 -4.71 -19.31 -4.24
CA ASN A 285 -3.31 -18.98 -3.95
C ASN A 285 -2.80 -18.02 -5.02
N TRP A 286 -2.89 -16.73 -4.76
CA TRP A 286 -2.40 -15.71 -5.66
C TRP A 286 -0.88 -15.59 -5.59
N ARG A 287 -0.20 -15.55 -6.73
CA ARG A 287 1.25 -15.29 -6.78
C ARG A 287 1.56 -13.96 -6.08
N ASP A 288 2.52 -13.96 -5.16
CA ASP A 288 2.97 -12.73 -4.51
C ASP A 288 3.71 -11.84 -5.54
N PRO A 289 3.25 -10.59 -5.79
CA PRO A 289 3.93 -9.69 -6.70
C PRO A 289 5.37 -9.34 -6.28
N GLN A 290 5.69 -9.45 -4.98
CA GLN A 290 7.01 -9.11 -4.44
C GLN A 290 7.98 -10.29 -4.47
N ASN A 291 7.48 -11.52 -4.47
CA ASN A 291 8.29 -12.72 -4.50
C ASN A 291 7.60 -13.83 -5.29
N ALA A 292 8.10 -14.11 -6.49
CA ALA A 292 7.52 -15.11 -7.38
C ALA A 292 7.52 -16.55 -6.81
N ASN A 293 8.30 -16.85 -5.78
CA ASN A 293 8.30 -18.17 -5.14
C ASN A 293 7.20 -18.31 -4.08
N ASN A 294 6.59 -17.19 -3.66
CA ASN A 294 5.58 -17.17 -2.62
C ASN A 294 4.18 -17.01 -3.19
N PHE A 295 3.21 -17.44 -2.38
CA PHE A 295 1.79 -17.27 -2.66
C PHE A 295 1.09 -16.66 -1.46
N ILE A 296 0.06 -15.88 -1.75
CA ILE A 296 -0.85 -15.30 -0.78
C ILE A 296 -2.17 -16.04 -0.91
N THR A 297 -2.55 -16.76 0.15
CA THR A 297 -3.81 -17.49 0.19
C THR A 297 -4.95 -16.52 0.50
N ALA A 298 -5.74 -16.19 -0.52
CA ALA A 298 -6.96 -15.41 -0.37
C ALA A 298 -8.16 -16.34 -0.16
N LEU A 299 -8.94 -16.08 0.89
CA LEU A 299 -10.12 -16.87 1.25
C LEU A 299 -11.28 -16.61 0.28
N ALA A 300 -12.17 -17.59 0.09
CA ALA A 300 -13.41 -17.39 -0.65
C ALA A 300 -14.18 -16.17 -0.12
N GLY A 301 -14.64 -15.30 -1.04
CA GLY A 301 -15.21 -13.99 -0.75
C GLY A 301 -14.39 -12.85 -1.34
N ALA A 302 -14.47 -11.67 -0.72
CA ALA A 302 -13.58 -10.55 -1.03
C ALA A 302 -12.38 -10.54 -0.09
N PHE A 303 -11.22 -10.13 -0.60
CA PHE A 303 -9.96 -10.12 0.13
C PHE A 303 -9.15 -8.90 -0.27
N MET A 304 -8.59 -8.19 0.72
CA MET A 304 -7.67 -7.09 0.49
C MET A 304 -6.29 -7.45 1.06
N ASN A 305 -5.26 -7.28 0.24
CA ASN A 305 -3.89 -7.52 0.62
C ASN A 305 -3.14 -6.18 0.70
N MET A 306 -2.64 -5.86 1.89
CA MET A 306 -1.73 -4.77 2.18
C MET A 306 -0.57 -5.36 2.98
N PRO A 307 0.36 -6.05 2.30
CA PRO A 307 1.36 -6.89 2.95
C PRO A 307 2.53 -6.04 3.46
N ARG A 308 3.46 -6.69 4.18
CA ARG A 308 4.78 -6.09 4.39
C ARG A 308 5.54 -6.03 3.08
N ASN A 309 6.32 -4.97 2.91
CA ASN A 309 7.31 -4.88 1.86
C ASN A 309 8.41 -5.93 2.07
N ALA A 310 9.15 -6.28 1.02
CA ALA A 310 10.27 -7.24 1.10
C ALA A 310 11.37 -6.82 2.11
N ASP A 311 11.49 -5.53 2.43
CA ASP A 311 12.40 -4.99 3.45
C ASP A 311 11.86 -5.10 4.89
N GLY A 312 10.64 -5.62 5.07
CA GLY A 312 9.95 -5.78 6.35
C GLY A 312 9.12 -4.57 6.80
N SER A 313 9.11 -3.47 6.04
CA SER A 313 8.25 -2.31 6.34
C SER A 313 6.77 -2.63 6.13
N GLY A 314 5.91 -2.07 6.97
CA GLY A 314 4.45 -2.20 6.85
C GLY A 314 3.90 -1.43 5.64
N ALA A 315 2.75 -1.88 5.12
CA ALA A 315 2.01 -1.15 4.09
C ALA A 315 1.45 0.18 4.60
N VAL A 316 1.26 0.31 5.92
CA VAL A 316 0.81 1.53 6.60
C VAL A 316 1.79 1.84 7.72
N THR A 317 2.14 3.11 7.88
CA THR A 317 3.02 3.58 8.96
C THR A 317 2.30 4.60 9.84
N LEU A 318 2.23 4.35 11.14
CA LEU A 318 1.58 5.21 12.12
C LEU A 318 2.57 5.66 13.20
N SER A 319 2.36 6.84 13.79
CA SER A 319 3.02 7.22 15.04
C SER A 319 2.34 6.56 16.25
N PHE A 320 3.01 6.47 17.41
CA PHE A 320 2.37 6.02 18.65
C PHE A 320 1.16 6.87 19.01
N GLN A 321 1.23 8.17 18.76
CA GLN A 321 0.10 9.06 18.99
C GLN A 321 -1.08 8.68 18.11
N GLN A 322 -0.86 8.53 16.80
CA GLN A 322 -1.91 8.12 15.86
C GLN A 322 -2.47 6.74 16.19
N ALA A 323 -1.63 5.79 16.59
CA ALA A 323 -2.07 4.47 16.99
C ALA A 323 -2.97 4.51 18.24
N LEU A 324 -2.59 5.26 19.28
CA LEU A 324 -3.36 5.32 20.53
C LEU A 324 -4.59 6.22 20.47
N GLU A 325 -4.55 7.29 19.69
CA GLU A 325 -5.59 8.34 19.65
C GLU A 325 -6.48 8.25 18.40
N GLY A 326 -6.14 7.38 17.45
CA GLY A 326 -6.79 7.30 16.15
C GLY A 326 -6.27 8.36 15.17
N ILE A 327 -6.85 8.39 13.97
CA ILE A 327 -6.50 9.36 12.93
C ILE A 327 -7.76 10.05 12.43
N ALA A 328 -7.78 11.37 12.57
CA ALA A 328 -8.84 12.20 12.04
C ALA A 328 -8.91 12.14 10.52
N ARG A 329 -10.12 12.33 9.99
CA ARG A 329 -10.35 12.33 8.55
C ARG A 329 -9.68 13.55 7.92
N ARG A 330 -8.99 13.35 6.80
CA ARG A 330 -8.54 14.43 5.91
C ARG A 330 -9.58 14.72 4.83
N ASP A 331 -9.64 15.96 4.39
CA ASP A 331 -10.58 16.38 3.34
C ASP A 331 -10.27 15.67 2.02
N THR A 332 -11.31 15.18 1.36
CA THR A 332 -11.19 14.44 0.09
C THR A 332 -12.06 15.00 -1.02
N CYS A 333 -12.83 16.05 -0.75
CA CYS A 333 -13.76 16.66 -1.71
C CYS A 333 -13.25 18.04 -2.14
N LEU A 334 -13.58 18.46 -3.36
CA LEU A 334 -13.37 19.83 -3.82
C LEU A 334 -14.54 20.70 -3.34
N GLY A 335 -14.25 21.88 -2.78
CA GLY A 335 -15.27 22.79 -2.24
C GLY A 335 -15.70 22.47 -0.79
N ALA A 336 -16.94 22.81 -0.44
CA ALA A 336 -17.38 22.87 0.97
C ALA A 336 -17.69 21.51 1.64
N ALA A 337 -17.82 20.44 0.86
CA ALA A 337 -17.95 19.10 1.43
C ALA A 337 -16.58 18.62 1.92
N THR A 338 -16.52 17.88 3.02
CA THR A 338 -15.26 17.32 3.54
C THR A 338 -15.19 15.79 3.40
N HIS A 339 -16.32 15.13 3.11
CA HIS A 339 -16.45 13.70 2.91
C HIS A 339 -17.76 13.35 2.19
N GLY A 340 -17.85 12.15 1.58
CA GLY A 340 -19.09 11.63 0.99
C GLY A 340 -19.59 12.40 -0.24
N CYS A 341 -18.69 13.15 -0.88
CA CYS A 341 -18.78 13.41 -2.31
C CYS A 341 -18.40 12.12 -3.08
#